data_AF-A0A2V2ZLN3-F1
#
_entry.id   AF-A0A2V2ZLN3-F1
#
_cell.length_a   1.000
_cell.length_b   1.000
_cell.length_c   1.000
_cell.angle_alpha   90.00
_cell.angle_beta   90.00
_cell.angle_gamma   90.00
#
_symmetry.space_group_name_H-M   'P 1'
#
loop_
_entity.id
_entity.type
_entity.pdbx_description
1 polymer ?
#
loop_
_entity_poly.entity_id
_entity_poly.type
_entity_poly.pdbx_seq_one_letter_code
_entity_poly.pdbx_strand_id
1 'polypeptide(L)'
;MSTLKDYRMDIKPNWCPGCGDFSVLAAIQKSAVNLNIEPEDMALISGIGCSGRISGYVNVYSMHTMHGRALAVAQGVKLSNPGLHVICAGGDGDGFGIGLNHFAHAARRNVDITYIVMDNQIYGLTKGQMSPTSPQGMETKSSPGGNPEQPINPLQMALASGSSFIAQAFSGDLKQLVSLIEQGMKHKGFSFINVFSPCVTFNKILTYEFLKKNLMNLDEVEEYDPSNRGMAFNIVEETSSMFTGVLYKNERKTLTESLPKGAGTDMLREGQFKLNERMKDQLISRFI
;
A
#
# COMPACT_ATOMS: atom_id res chain seq x y z
N MET A 1 -16.55 1.88 20.20
CA MET A 1 -16.73 1.24 18.89
C MET A 1 -17.19 2.32 17.94
N SER A 2 -16.23 2.87 17.22
CA SER A 2 -16.46 3.85 16.17
C SER A 2 -17.38 3.35 15.06
N THR A 3 -18.02 4.32 14.43
CA THR A 3 -18.91 4.16 13.29
C THR A 3 -18.24 4.76 12.05
N LEU A 4 -18.82 4.52 10.87
CA LEU A 4 -18.31 5.12 9.63
C LEU A 4 -18.29 6.65 9.66
N LYS A 5 -19.13 7.29 10.50
CA LYS A 5 -19.17 8.75 10.65
C LYS A 5 -17.90 9.27 11.31
N ASP A 6 -17.34 8.52 12.26
CA ASP A 6 -16.16 8.92 13.03
C ASP A 6 -14.89 8.95 12.18
N TYR A 7 -14.90 8.27 11.02
CA TYR A 7 -13.81 8.24 10.05
C TYR A 7 -13.90 9.31 8.94
N ARG A 8 -14.95 10.13 8.92
CA ARG A 8 -15.16 11.15 7.88
C ARG A 8 -14.64 12.51 8.33
N MET A 9 -13.90 13.16 7.45
CA MET A 9 -13.53 14.57 7.60
C MET A 9 -14.64 15.48 7.02
N ASP A 10 -14.73 16.71 7.53
CA ASP A 10 -15.59 17.76 6.94
C ASP A 10 -15.08 18.26 5.57
N ILE A 11 -13.86 17.86 5.20
CA ILE A 11 -13.26 18.15 3.90
C ILE A 11 -13.77 17.15 2.87
N LYS A 12 -14.48 17.64 1.86
CA LYS A 12 -14.97 16.80 0.75
C LYS A 12 -13.84 16.45 -0.21
N PRO A 13 -13.72 15.18 -0.65
CA PRO A 13 -12.76 14.82 -1.68
C PRO A 13 -13.00 15.56 -2.98
N ASN A 14 -11.94 16.15 -3.54
CA ASN A 14 -11.99 16.91 -4.80
C ASN A 14 -11.52 16.10 -6.01
N TRP A 15 -11.67 14.78 -5.97
CA TRP A 15 -11.41 13.91 -7.12
C TRP A 15 -12.47 14.10 -8.21
N CYS A 16 -12.12 13.71 -9.44
CA CYS A 16 -13.04 13.81 -10.58
C CYS A 16 -14.26 12.89 -10.35
N PRO A 17 -15.49 13.31 -10.71
CA PRO A 17 -16.66 12.45 -10.64
C PRO A 17 -16.42 11.14 -11.41
N GLY A 18 -16.58 10.00 -10.73
CA GLY A 18 -16.31 8.66 -11.29
C GLY A 18 -14.88 8.15 -11.10
N CYS A 19 -14.01 8.87 -10.37
CA CYS A 19 -12.68 8.36 -10.01
C CYS A 19 -12.75 7.14 -9.07
N GLY A 20 -11.90 6.13 -9.32
CA GLY A 20 -11.82 4.93 -8.48
C GLY A 20 -11.37 5.17 -7.03
N ASP A 21 -10.65 6.26 -6.77
CA ASP A 21 -10.10 6.57 -5.44
C ASP A 21 -11.20 6.78 -4.39
N PHE A 22 -12.43 7.15 -4.81
CA PHE A 22 -13.60 7.22 -3.92
C PHE A 22 -13.93 5.87 -3.28
N SER A 23 -13.85 4.77 -4.05
CA SER A 23 -14.11 3.43 -3.52
C SER A 23 -13.00 2.98 -2.58
N VAL A 24 -11.74 3.35 -2.86
CA VAL A 24 -10.61 3.02 -1.99
C VAL A 24 -10.73 3.73 -0.65
N LEU A 25 -11.09 5.02 -0.65
CA LEU A 25 -11.41 5.77 0.56
C LEU A 25 -12.52 5.09 1.37
N ALA A 26 -13.64 4.75 0.72
CA ALA A 26 -14.76 4.09 1.38
C ALA A 26 -14.37 2.71 1.93
N ALA A 27 -13.51 1.97 1.23
CA ALA A 27 -13.07 0.66 1.66
C ALA A 27 -12.20 0.73 2.91
N ILE A 28 -11.22 1.65 2.96
CA ILE A 28 -10.38 1.86 4.15
C ILE A 28 -11.24 2.17 5.38
N GLN A 29 -12.19 3.10 5.26
CA GLN A 29 -13.08 3.48 6.37
C GLN A 29 -13.95 2.31 6.85
N LYS A 30 -14.48 1.50 5.93
CA LYS A 30 -15.28 0.31 6.27
C LYS A 30 -14.43 -0.79 6.92
N SER A 31 -13.23 -1.05 6.40
CA SER A 31 -12.32 -2.03 6.99
C SER A 31 -11.95 -1.65 8.42
N ALA A 32 -11.65 -0.38 8.69
CA ALA A 32 -11.34 0.07 10.06
C ALA A 32 -12.52 -0.17 11.04
N VAL A 33 -13.75 0.17 10.63
CA VAL A 33 -14.97 -0.11 11.42
C VAL A 33 -15.18 -1.61 11.64
N ASN A 34 -15.08 -2.43 10.59
CA ASN A 34 -15.28 -3.87 10.67
C ASN A 34 -14.25 -4.57 11.58
N LEU A 35 -13.05 -3.99 11.68
CA LEU A 35 -11.97 -4.48 12.55
C LEU A 35 -12.00 -3.91 13.96
N ASN A 36 -12.97 -3.03 14.28
CA ASN A 36 -13.04 -2.32 15.56
C ASN A 36 -11.75 -1.57 15.91
N ILE A 37 -11.08 -1.03 14.89
CA ILE A 37 -9.98 -0.11 15.09
C ILE A 37 -10.61 1.23 15.45
N GLU A 38 -10.07 1.95 16.42
CA GLU A 38 -10.52 3.31 16.74
C GLU A 38 -9.66 4.33 15.96
N PRO A 39 -10.21 5.51 15.60
CA PRO A 39 -9.47 6.52 14.83
C PRO A 39 -8.09 6.89 15.38
N GLU A 40 -7.97 6.95 16.71
CA GLU A 40 -6.74 7.26 17.43
C GLU A 40 -5.68 6.13 17.39
N ASP A 41 -6.09 4.90 17.08
CA ASP A 41 -5.19 3.74 16.96
C ASP A 41 -4.70 3.52 15.52
N MET A 42 -5.09 4.40 14.59
CA MET A 42 -4.81 4.29 13.17
C MET A 42 -3.99 5.48 12.66
N ALA A 43 -3.02 5.20 11.79
CA ALA A 43 -2.27 6.22 11.06
C ALA A 43 -2.33 5.99 9.55
N LEU A 44 -2.72 7.01 8.78
CA LEU A 44 -2.78 6.98 7.31
C LEU A 44 -1.71 7.90 6.71
N ILE A 45 -0.67 7.30 6.15
CA ILE A 45 0.47 7.97 5.55
C ILE A 45 0.34 7.92 4.03
N SER A 46 0.61 9.01 3.33
CA SER A 46 0.44 9.07 1.88
C SER A 46 1.52 9.89 1.18
N GLY A 47 1.74 9.58 -0.10
CA GLY A 47 2.66 10.30 -0.97
C GLY A 47 1.99 11.44 -1.72
N ILE A 48 2.50 11.81 -2.89
CA ILE A 48 1.95 12.90 -3.71
C ILE A 48 1.24 12.33 -4.95
N GLY A 49 0.03 12.82 -5.21
CA GLY A 49 -0.79 12.43 -6.35
C GLY A 49 -2.27 12.70 -6.10
N CYS A 50 -3.14 12.31 -7.04
CA CYS A 50 -4.57 12.27 -6.75
C CYS A 50 -4.82 11.32 -5.57
N SER A 51 -4.26 10.12 -5.64
CA SER A 51 -4.23 9.11 -4.58
C SER A 51 -3.65 9.64 -3.27
N GLY A 52 -2.58 10.45 -3.32
CA GLY A 52 -1.93 11.03 -2.15
C GLY A 52 -2.84 11.86 -1.25
N ARG A 53 -3.88 12.48 -1.81
CA ARG A 53 -4.85 13.29 -1.03
C ARG A 53 -5.69 12.47 -0.05
N ILE A 54 -5.71 11.13 -0.16
CA ILE A 54 -6.55 10.25 0.65
C ILE A 54 -6.35 10.44 2.16
N SER A 55 -5.14 10.78 2.61
CA SER A 55 -4.81 11.05 4.02
C SER A 55 -5.55 12.26 4.60
N GLY A 56 -5.97 13.21 3.75
CA GLY A 56 -6.75 14.38 4.15
C GLY A 56 -8.26 14.14 4.24
N TYR A 57 -8.74 12.94 3.87
CA TYR A 57 -10.16 12.61 3.79
C TYR A 57 -10.62 11.55 4.80
N VAL A 58 -9.69 11.01 5.60
CA VAL A 58 -9.98 10.07 6.68
C VAL A 58 -9.64 10.74 8.01
N ASN A 59 -10.58 10.72 8.95
CA ASN A 59 -10.39 11.28 10.28
C ASN A 59 -9.61 10.29 11.16
N VAL A 60 -8.29 10.26 10.98
CA VAL A 60 -7.30 9.47 11.74
C VAL A 60 -6.01 10.30 11.86
N TYR A 61 -5.01 9.85 12.61
CA TYR A 61 -3.68 10.46 12.50
C TYR A 61 -3.17 10.31 11.06
N SER A 62 -2.74 11.40 10.42
CA SER A 62 -2.37 11.32 9.01
C SER A 62 -1.18 12.20 8.65
N MET A 63 -0.45 11.78 7.62
CA MET A 63 0.65 12.54 7.04
C MET A 63 0.58 12.48 5.52
N HIS A 64 0.48 13.65 4.90
CA HIS A 64 0.67 13.83 3.46
C HIS A 64 2.12 14.26 3.23
N THR A 65 2.93 13.32 2.74
CA THR A 65 4.39 13.41 2.76
C THR A 65 4.96 13.87 1.42
N MET A 66 6.25 13.63 1.18
CA MET A 66 6.91 13.93 -0.09
C MET A 66 6.67 12.81 -1.11
N HIS A 67 6.75 13.16 -2.40
CA HIS A 67 6.53 12.22 -3.49
C HIS A 67 7.48 11.00 -3.39
N GLY A 68 6.90 9.80 -3.34
CA GLY A 68 7.56 8.51 -3.17
C GLY A 68 8.24 8.29 -1.82
N ARG A 69 7.97 9.12 -0.81
CA ARG A 69 8.56 8.97 0.54
C ARG A 69 7.57 8.44 1.58
N ALA A 70 6.32 8.19 1.19
CA ALA A 70 5.27 7.69 2.08
C ALA A 70 5.69 6.44 2.84
N LEU A 71 6.24 5.43 2.13
CA LEU A 71 6.70 4.18 2.75
C LEU A 71 7.90 4.38 3.69
N ALA A 72 8.79 5.34 3.42
CA ALA A 72 9.89 5.64 4.32
C ALA A 72 9.36 6.23 5.64
N VAL A 73 8.41 7.18 5.55
CA VAL A 73 7.75 7.80 6.71
C VAL A 73 6.92 6.77 7.47
N ALA A 74 6.11 5.96 6.79
CA ALA A 74 5.26 4.94 7.39
C ALA A 74 6.07 3.91 8.20
N GLN A 75 7.23 3.49 7.69
CA GLN A 75 8.16 2.63 8.45
C GLN A 75 8.65 3.31 9.72
N GLY A 76 9.02 4.59 9.66
CA GLY A 76 9.38 5.36 10.85
C GLY A 76 8.26 5.40 11.89
N VAL A 77 7.03 5.70 11.46
CA VAL A 77 5.84 5.72 12.33
C VAL A 77 5.62 4.36 12.99
N LYS A 78 5.58 3.28 12.21
CA LYS A 78 5.30 1.94 12.73
C LYS A 78 6.39 1.43 13.66
N LEU A 79 7.66 1.71 13.39
CA LEU A 79 8.78 1.29 14.25
C LEU A 79 8.83 2.10 15.55
N SER A 80 8.39 3.37 15.51
CA SER A 80 8.39 4.23 16.68
C SER A 80 7.19 3.97 17.60
N ASN A 81 6.05 3.56 17.05
CA ASN A 81 4.87 3.11 17.80
C ASN A 81 4.27 1.84 17.16
N PRO A 82 4.77 0.65 17.53
CA PRO A 82 4.30 -0.63 16.99
C PRO A 82 2.82 -0.93 17.25
N GLY A 83 2.21 -0.24 18.22
CA GLY A 83 0.79 -0.38 18.56
C GLY A 83 -0.17 0.21 17.53
N LEU A 84 0.27 1.13 16.68
CA LEU A 84 -0.58 1.76 15.67
C LEU A 84 -0.84 0.82 14.47
N HIS A 85 -2.07 0.87 13.96
CA HIS A 85 -2.42 0.35 12.64
C HIS A 85 -1.99 1.36 11.57
N VAL A 86 -0.87 1.07 10.91
CA VAL A 86 -0.30 1.98 9.90
C VAL A 86 -0.72 1.52 8.50
N ILE A 87 -1.50 2.37 7.83
CA ILE A 87 -1.76 2.26 6.40
C ILE A 87 -0.88 3.28 5.67
N CYS A 88 -0.23 2.81 4.62
CA CYS A 88 0.42 3.66 3.64
C CYS A 88 -0.39 3.62 2.33
N ALA A 89 -0.58 4.75 1.67
CA ALA A 89 -1.33 4.83 0.44
C ALA A 89 -0.63 5.71 -0.61
N GLY A 90 -0.71 5.33 -1.88
CA GLY A 90 -0.04 6.05 -2.96
C GLY A 90 -0.62 5.70 -4.33
N GLY A 91 -0.12 6.39 -5.35
CA GLY A 91 -0.38 6.03 -6.75
C GLY A 91 0.74 5.11 -7.27
N ASP A 92 0.49 4.49 -8.41
CA ASP A 92 1.47 3.79 -9.23
C ASP A 92 2.78 4.59 -9.45
N GLY A 93 2.67 5.88 -9.79
CA GLY A 93 3.83 6.76 -9.95
C GLY A 93 4.61 7.06 -8.69
N ASP A 94 3.87 7.30 -7.61
CA ASP A 94 4.44 7.58 -6.30
C ASP A 94 5.17 6.34 -5.76
N GLY A 95 4.56 5.17 -5.88
CA GLY A 95 5.07 3.90 -5.36
C GLY A 95 6.14 3.24 -6.22
N PHE A 96 5.94 3.16 -7.53
CA PHE A 96 6.78 2.38 -8.44
C PHE A 96 7.66 3.25 -9.36
N GLY A 97 7.45 4.56 -9.37
CA GLY A 97 8.37 5.50 -9.99
C GLY A 97 9.42 5.93 -8.98
N ILE A 98 9.26 7.14 -8.45
CA ILE A 98 10.22 7.74 -7.50
C ILE A 98 10.32 6.99 -6.15
N GLY A 99 9.30 6.23 -5.77
CA GLY A 99 9.25 5.45 -4.52
C GLY A 99 9.77 4.01 -4.61
N LEU A 100 10.15 3.52 -5.80
CA LEU A 100 10.37 2.08 -6.04
C LEU A 100 11.37 1.43 -5.08
N ASN A 101 12.47 2.13 -4.78
CA ASN A 101 13.49 1.59 -3.88
C ASN A 101 12.98 1.45 -2.43
N HIS A 102 12.10 2.35 -1.99
CA HIS A 102 11.48 2.26 -0.67
C HIS A 102 10.46 1.12 -0.62
N PHE A 103 9.74 0.86 -1.72
CA PHE A 103 8.86 -0.30 -1.85
C PHE A 103 9.61 -1.61 -1.67
N ALA A 104 10.68 -1.82 -2.46
CA ALA A 104 11.47 -3.05 -2.40
C ALA A 104 12.05 -3.30 -0.99
N HIS A 105 12.54 -2.24 -0.33
CA HIS A 105 13.08 -2.35 1.02
C HIS A 105 12.02 -2.50 2.11
N ALA A 106 10.83 -1.91 1.97
CA ALA A 106 9.72 -2.12 2.91
C ALA A 106 9.25 -3.58 2.87
N ALA A 107 9.06 -4.12 1.67
CA ALA A 107 8.74 -5.53 1.42
C ALA A 107 9.79 -6.47 2.04
N ARG A 108 11.08 -6.25 1.73
CA ARG A 108 12.18 -7.06 2.28
C ARG A 108 12.21 -7.05 3.80
N ARG A 109 12.09 -5.87 4.42
CA ARG A 109 12.13 -5.70 5.88
C ARG A 109 10.93 -6.31 6.60
N ASN A 110 9.80 -6.46 5.92
CA ASN A 110 8.57 -6.96 6.52
C ASN A 110 8.08 -6.12 7.71
N VAL A 111 8.08 -4.80 7.56
CA VAL A 111 7.49 -3.92 8.58
C VAL A 111 5.97 -4.07 8.51
N ASP A 112 5.31 -4.22 9.67
CA ASP A 112 3.87 -4.45 9.83
C ASP A 112 3.03 -3.24 9.37
N ILE A 113 2.85 -3.11 8.05
CA ILE A 113 2.24 -1.97 7.36
C ILE A 113 1.41 -2.50 6.21
N THR A 114 0.19 -1.97 6.05
CA THR A 114 -0.61 -2.20 4.85
C THR A 114 -0.35 -1.09 3.84
N TYR A 115 0.22 -1.42 2.68
CA TYR A 115 0.45 -0.50 1.58
C TYR A 115 -0.59 -0.71 0.47
N ILE A 116 -1.38 0.32 0.21
CA ILE A 116 -2.45 0.32 -0.79
C ILE A 116 -2.03 1.23 -1.96
N VAL A 117 -1.86 0.65 -3.13
CA VAL A 117 -1.56 1.41 -4.36
C VAL A 117 -2.82 1.55 -5.19
N MET A 118 -3.20 2.80 -5.46
CA MET A 118 -4.25 3.16 -6.41
C MET A 118 -3.64 3.21 -7.80
N ASP A 119 -3.61 2.06 -8.46
CA ASP A 119 -3.01 1.87 -9.79
C ASP A 119 -4.01 2.26 -10.87
N ASN A 120 -3.78 3.43 -11.46
CA ASN A 120 -4.58 3.99 -12.54
C ASN A 120 -3.80 4.07 -13.86
N GLN A 121 -2.55 3.56 -13.85
CA GLN A 121 -1.61 3.53 -14.95
C GLN A 121 -1.32 4.89 -15.58
N ILE A 122 -1.44 5.99 -14.82
CA ILE A 122 -1.25 7.35 -15.33
C ILE A 122 -0.98 8.40 -14.23
N TYR A 123 -0.14 9.39 -14.50
CA TYR A 123 0.04 10.50 -13.55
C TYR A 123 -1.12 11.51 -13.65
N GLY A 124 -2.21 11.21 -12.94
CA GLY A 124 -3.45 12.00 -13.00
C GLY A 124 -3.28 13.46 -12.52
N LEU A 125 -2.63 13.67 -11.38
CA LEU A 125 -2.52 15.01 -10.76
C LEU A 125 -1.71 15.98 -11.63
N THR A 126 -0.67 15.48 -12.30
CA THR A 126 0.20 16.25 -13.20
C THR A 126 -0.35 16.32 -14.62
N LYS A 127 -1.60 15.90 -14.84
CA LYS A 127 -2.40 16.05 -16.06
C LYS A 127 -2.21 14.98 -17.15
N GLY A 128 -1.78 13.77 -16.80
CA GLY A 128 -1.90 12.61 -17.67
C GLY A 128 -0.63 12.22 -18.43
N GLN A 129 0.51 12.17 -17.74
CA GLN A 129 1.75 11.56 -18.23
C GLN A 129 1.74 10.05 -18.00
N MET A 130 2.53 9.31 -18.78
CA MET A 130 2.73 7.88 -18.53
C MET A 130 3.31 7.64 -17.12
N SER A 131 2.90 6.54 -16.51
CA SER A 131 3.43 6.01 -15.26
C SER A 131 4.26 4.75 -15.53
N PRO A 132 4.98 4.23 -14.52
CA PRO A 132 5.70 2.96 -14.66
C PRO A 132 4.81 1.74 -14.92
N THR A 133 3.49 1.84 -14.69
CA THR A 133 2.52 0.77 -14.97
C THR A 133 1.72 1.02 -16.25
N SER A 134 1.96 2.13 -16.97
CA SER A 134 1.35 2.39 -18.28
C SER A 134 1.76 1.31 -19.30
N PRO A 135 0.81 0.66 -19.99
CA PRO A 135 1.12 -0.33 -21.01
C PRO A 135 2.03 0.22 -22.10
N GLN A 136 2.88 -0.64 -22.66
CA GLN A 136 3.70 -0.27 -23.82
C GLN A 136 2.78 0.15 -24.98
N GLY A 137 3.18 1.20 -25.70
CA GLY A 137 2.40 1.79 -26.79
C GLY A 137 1.26 2.71 -26.34
N MET A 138 0.96 2.82 -25.03
CA MET A 138 -0.07 3.75 -24.55
C MET A 138 0.30 5.20 -24.86
N GLU A 139 -0.53 5.88 -25.66
CA GLU A 139 -0.39 7.30 -25.92
C GLU A 139 -0.83 8.12 -24.69
N THR A 140 0.02 9.07 -24.30
CA THR A 140 -0.25 10.01 -23.20
C THR A 140 0.17 11.41 -23.60
N LYS A 141 -0.11 12.43 -22.77
CA LYS A 141 0.28 13.81 -23.11
C LYS A 141 1.78 14.02 -23.22
N SER A 142 2.58 13.28 -22.43
CA SER A 142 4.04 13.32 -22.49
C SER A 142 4.63 12.37 -23.52
N SER A 143 3.85 11.38 -23.95
CA SER A 143 4.29 10.32 -24.86
C SER A 143 3.28 10.19 -26.01
N PRO A 144 3.17 11.19 -26.89
CA PRO A 144 2.18 11.19 -27.97
C PRO A 144 2.43 10.12 -29.04
N GLY A 145 3.65 9.58 -29.11
CA GLY A 145 3.98 8.43 -29.98
C GLY A 145 3.83 7.07 -29.28
N GLY A 146 3.19 7.03 -28.11
CA GLY A 146 3.08 5.83 -27.27
C GLY A 146 4.23 5.68 -26.26
N ASN A 147 3.98 4.89 -25.20
CA ASN A 147 5.01 4.51 -24.23
C ASN A 147 6.04 3.56 -24.88
N PRO A 148 7.34 3.91 -24.95
CA PRO A 148 8.35 3.02 -25.51
C PRO A 148 8.80 1.92 -24.54
N GLU A 149 8.59 2.09 -23.24
CA GLU A 149 9.10 1.22 -22.18
C GLU A 149 8.15 0.06 -21.87
N GLN A 150 8.70 -1.05 -21.39
CA GLN A 150 7.91 -2.12 -20.79
C GLN A 150 7.40 -1.68 -19.42
N PRO A 151 6.12 -1.93 -19.08
CA PRO A 151 5.60 -1.58 -17.76
C PRO A 151 6.26 -2.45 -16.68
N ILE A 152 6.49 -1.85 -15.51
CA ILE A 152 6.79 -2.59 -14.30
C ILE A 152 5.54 -3.37 -13.90
N ASN A 153 5.70 -4.65 -13.59
CA ASN A 153 4.66 -5.45 -12.96
C ASN A 153 4.74 -5.33 -11.42
N PRO A 154 3.79 -4.65 -10.76
CA PRO A 154 3.82 -4.46 -9.32
C PRO A 154 3.80 -5.76 -8.51
N LEU A 155 3.09 -6.78 -9.01
CA LEU A 155 2.90 -8.05 -8.32
C LEU A 155 4.18 -8.89 -8.37
N GLN A 156 4.83 -8.98 -9.53
CA GLN A 156 6.12 -9.64 -9.67
C GLN A 156 7.18 -8.94 -8.83
N MET A 157 7.20 -7.61 -8.83
CA MET A 157 8.10 -6.82 -7.99
C MET A 157 7.90 -7.10 -6.50
N ALA A 158 6.64 -7.20 -6.06
CA ALA A 158 6.28 -7.53 -4.68
C ALA A 158 6.73 -8.95 -4.29
N LEU A 159 6.46 -9.93 -5.15
CA LEU A 159 6.90 -11.31 -4.98
C LEU A 159 8.43 -11.38 -4.89
N ALA A 160 9.14 -10.76 -5.83
CA ALA A 160 10.60 -10.74 -5.89
C ALA A 160 11.22 -10.03 -4.67
N SER A 161 10.61 -8.92 -4.23
CA SER A 161 11.08 -8.13 -3.07
C SER A 161 10.77 -8.78 -1.71
N GLY A 162 9.97 -9.84 -1.68
CA GLY A 162 9.67 -10.62 -0.48
C GLY A 162 8.55 -10.07 0.38
N SER A 163 7.56 -9.40 -0.22
CA SER A 163 6.30 -9.08 0.47
C SER A 163 5.67 -10.35 1.03
N SER A 164 5.17 -10.29 2.27
CA SER A 164 4.60 -11.45 2.98
C SER A 164 3.10 -11.57 2.80
N PHE A 165 2.44 -10.50 2.33
CA PHE A 165 1.06 -10.52 1.86
C PHE A 165 0.95 -9.68 0.59
N ILE A 166 0.33 -10.23 -0.45
CA ILE A 166 0.12 -9.59 -1.75
C ILE A 166 -1.31 -9.87 -2.19
N ALA A 167 -2.05 -8.83 -2.53
CA ALA A 167 -3.37 -8.92 -3.12
C ALA A 167 -3.52 -7.94 -4.27
N GLN A 168 -4.42 -8.25 -5.19
CA GLN A 168 -4.86 -7.34 -6.23
C GLN A 168 -6.38 -7.18 -6.15
N ALA A 169 -6.87 -5.96 -6.32
CA ALA A 169 -8.27 -5.62 -6.15
C ALA A 169 -8.72 -4.65 -7.25
N PHE A 170 -10.02 -4.48 -7.36
CA PHE A 170 -10.63 -3.52 -8.28
C PHE A 170 -11.55 -2.56 -7.51
N SER A 171 -11.36 -1.26 -7.71
CA SER A 171 -12.19 -0.24 -7.07
C SER A 171 -13.68 -0.31 -7.43
N GLY A 172 -14.05 -1.01 -8.51
CA GLY A 172 -15.44 -1.29 -8.88
C GLY A 172 -16.10 -2.43 -8.11
N ASP A 173 -15.33 -3.27 -7.41
CA ASP A 173 -15.85 -4.26 -6.46
C ASP A 173 -15.49 -3.85 -5.02
N LEU A 174 -16.33 -2.98 -4.46
CA LEU A 174 -16.13 -2.47 -3.11
C LEU A 174 -16.17 -3.58 -2.04
N LYS A 175 -16.93 -4.67 -2.26
CA LYS A 175 -17.07 -5.75 -1.28
C LYS A 175 -15.77 -6.52 -1.17
N GLN A 176 -15.21 -6.94 -2.31
CA GLN A 176 -13.94 -7.64 -2.32
C GLN A 176 -12.80 -6.74 -1.85
N LEU A 177 -12.78 -5.46 -2.27
CA LEU A 177 -11.77 -4.51 -1.83
C LEU A 177 -11.73 -4.34 -0.31
N VAL A 178 -12.90 -4.22 0.34
CA VAL A 178 -12.98 -4.17 1.83
C VAL A 178 -12.41 -5.43 2.45
N SER A 179 -12.78 -6.61 1.93
CA SER A 179 -12.27 -7.91 2.42
C SER A 179 -10.74 -8.00 2.30
N LEU A 180 -10.16 -7.61 1.17
CA LEU A 180 -8.71 -7.68 0.94
C LEU A 180 -7.94 -6.69 1.82
N ILE A 181 -8.47 -5.48 2.02
CA ILE A 181 -7.89 -4.51 2.96
C ILE A 181 -7.92 -5.05 4.39
N GLU A 182 -9.05 -5.64 4.83
CA GLU A 182 -9.14 -6.24 6.15
C GLU A 182 -8.12 -7.37 6.36
N GLN A 183 -7.94 -8.24 5.36
CA GLN A 183 -6.94 -9.30 5.39
C GLN A 183 -5.53 -8.72 5.49
N GLY A 184 -5.22 -7.69 4.69
CA GLY A 184 -3.92 -7.01 4.72
C GLY A 184 -3.64 -6.26 6.03
N MET A 185 -4.66 -5.73 6.71
CA MET A 185 -4.53 -5.08 8.02
C MET A 185 -4.40 -6.07 9.18
N LYS A 186 -4.94 -7.29 9.03
CA LYS A 186 -4.78 -8.39 10.02
C LYS A 186 -3.43 -9.09 9.91
N HIS A 187 -2.89 -9.17 8.70
CA HIS A 187 -1.61 -9.83 8.41
C HIS A 187 -0.46 -9.16 9.17
N LYS A 188 0.43 -9.97 9.77
CA LYS A 188 1.59 -9.48 10.52
C LYS A 188 2.80 -9.37 9.61
N GLY A 189 2.97 -8.19 9.00
CA GLY A 189 4.06 -7.95 8.06
C GLY A 189 3.73 -6.90 7.02
N PHE A 190 4.58 -6.83 6.00
CA PHE A 190 4.34 -5.91 4.90
C PHE A 190 3.29 -6.47 3.95
N SER A 191 2.09 -5.88 4.00
CA SER A 191 0.95 -6.22 3.15
C SER A 191 0.86 -5.26 1.99
N PHE A 192 1.00 -5.76 0.77
CA PHE A 192 0.84 -4.97 -0.45
C PHE A 192 -0.50 -5.28 -1.12
N ILE A 193 -1.29 -4.25 -1.37
CA ILE A 193 -2.57 -4.35 -2.07
C ILE A 193 -2.53 -3.41 -3.28
N ASN A 194 -2.47 -4.00 -4.49
CA ASN A 194 -2.60 -3.24 -5.73
C ASN A 194 -4.09 -3.08 -6.06
N VAL A 195 -4.58 -1.87 -6.25
CA VAL A 195 -5.98 -1.62 -6.57
C VAL A 195 -6.09 -0.97 -7.94
N PHE A 196 -6.72 -1.64 -8.90
CA PHE A 196 -7.11 -1.00 -10.15
C PHE A 196 -8.13 0.12 -9.86
N SER A 197 -7.69 1.37 -10.02
CA SER A 197 -8.45 2.58 -9.73
C SER A 197 -8.60 3.43 -11.00
N PRO A 198 -9.68 3.28 -11.78
CA PRO A 198 -9.79 3.97 -13.07
C PRO A 198 -9.68 5.50 -12.97
N CYS A 199 -8.76 6.07 -13.75
CA CYS A 199 -8.68 7.51 -13.96
C CYS A 199 -9.56 7.92 -15.15
N VAL A 200 -10.85 8.16 -14.88
CA VAL A 200 -11.85 8.51 -15.92
C VAL A 200 -11.50 9.75 -16.74
N THR A 201 -10.66 10.64 -16.20
CA THR A 201 -10.27 11.88 -16.87
C THR A 201 -9.21 11.65 -17.94
N PHE A 202 -8.15 10.89 -17.64
CA PHE A 202 -6.96 10.80 -18.49
C PHE A 202 -6.70 9.41 -19.07
N ASN A 203 -6.99 8.32 -18.34
CA ASN A 203 -6.78 6.97 -18.88
C ASN A 203 -8.08 6.45 -19.50
N LYS A 204 -8.11 6.39 -20.84
CA LYS A 204 -9.27 5.93 -21.62
C LYS A 204 -9.22 4.45 -21.98
N ILE A 205 -8.14 3.75 -21.62
CA ILE A 205 -7.93 2.33 -21.91
C ILE A 205 -8.35 1.50 -20.68
N LEU A 206 -7.79 1.80 -19.52
CA LEU A 206 -8.09 1.11 -18.25
C LEU A 206 -9.41 1.60 -17.63
N THR A 207 -10.52 1.29 -18.30
CA THR A 207 -11.86 1.70 -17.87
C THR A 207 -12.50 0.69 -16.92
N TYR A 208 -13.58 1.09 -16.24
CA TYR A 208 -14.40 0.17 -15.45
C TYR A 208 -14.94 -1.00 -16.29
N GLU A 209 -15.37 -0.73 -17.53
CA GLU A 209 -15.90 -1.75 -18.43
C GLU A 209 -14.81 -2.74 -18.83
N PHE A 210 -13.63 -2.23 -19.20
CA PHE A 210 -12.47 -3.05 -19.52
C PHE A 210 -12.12 -3.97 -18.34
N LEU A 211 -12.00 -3.43 -17.14
CA LEU A 211 -11.64 -4.22 -15.96
C LEU A 211 -12.71 -5.29 -15.64
N LYS A 212 -14.00 -4.93 -15.64
CA LYS A 212 -15.09 -5.89 -15.37
C LYS A 212 -15.12 -7.07 -16.35
N LYS A 213 -14.72 -6.84 -17.61
CA LYS A 213 -14.72 -7.88 -18.64
C LYS A 213 -13.49 -8.80 -18.56
N ASN A 214 -12.35 -8.27 -18.10
CA ASN A 214 -11.06 -8.95 -18.23
C ASN A 214 -10.47 -9.45 -16.91
N LEU A 215 -11.02 -9.07 -15.76
CA LEU A 215 -10.53 -9.55 -14.47
C LEU A 215 -11.07 -10.94 -14.14
N MET A 216 -10.15 -11.85 -13.83
CA MET A 216 -10.45 -13.14 -13.20
C MET A 216 -10.50 -12.98 -11.67
N ASN A 217 -11.41 -13.67 -10.98
CA ASN A 217 -11.45 -13.68 -9.52
C ASN A 217 -10.72 -14.93 -8.98
N LEU A 218 -9.60 -14.75 -8.27
CA LEU A 218 -8.86 -15.86 -7.67
C LEU A 218 -9.64 -16.59 -6.56
N ASP A 219 -10.61 -15.92 -5.93
CA ASP A 219 -11.45 -16.55 -4.91
C ASP A 219 -12.35 -17.67 -5.51
N GLU A 220 -12.47 -17.73 -6.84
CA GLU A 220 -13.24 -18.73 -7.59
C GLU A 220 -12.36 -19.84 -8.19
N VAL A 221 -11.03 -19.76 -8.02
CA VAL A 221 -10.08 -20.75 -8.54
C VAL A 221 -9.80 -21.81 -7.46
N GLU A 222 -10.47 -22.96 -7.54
CA GLU A 222 -10.46 -23.99 -6.49
C GLU A 222 -9.06 -24.51 -6.12
N GLU A 223 -8.16 -24.63 -7.08
CA GLU A 223 -6.81 -25.18 -6.87
C GLU A 223 -5.76 -24.12 -6.48
N TYR A 224 -6.16 -22.85 -6.35
CA TYR A 224 -5.22 -21.77 -6.06
C TYR A 224 -4.81 -21.73 -4.59
N ASP A 225 -3.53 -22.00 -4.30
CA ASP A 225 -2.97 -21.89 -2.95
C ASP A 225 -2.15 -20.60 -2.80
N PRO A 226 -2.64 -19.58 -2.05
CA PRO A 226 -1.90 -18.33 -1.85
C PRO A 226 -0.63 -18.50 -1.00
N SER A 227 -0.39 -19.65 -0.37
CA SER A 227 0.89 -19.94 0.31
C SER A 227 1.97 -20.44 -0.65
N ASN A 228 1.58 -20.88 -1.85
CA ASN A 228 2.49 -21.41 -2.85
C ASN A 228 3.06 -20.28 -3.74
N ARG A 229 4.31 -19.92 -3.48
CA ARG A 229 5.00 -18.86 -4.23
C ARG A 229 5.19 -19.17 -5.72
N GLY A 230 5.30 -20.44 -6.10
CA GLY A 230 5.41 -20.85 -7.50
C GLY A 230 4.10 -20.60 -8.26
N MET A 231 2.98 -21.01 -7.68
CA MET A 231 1.64 -20.72 -8.21
C MET A 231 1.41 -19.21 -8.35
N ALA A 232 1.86 -18.42 -7.37
CA ALA A 232 1.75 -16.96 -7.43
C ALA A 232 2.54 -16.35 -8.61
N PHE A 233 3.74 -16.84 -8.93
CA PHE A 233 4.44 -16.36 -10.14
C PHE A 233 3.72 -16.79 -11.43
N ASN A 234 3.28 -18.04 -11.50
CA ASN A 234 2.62 -18.58 -12.70
C ASN A 234 1.31 -17.85 -13.00
N ILE A 235 0.44 -17.64 -12.00
CA ILE A 235 -0.86 -17.01 -12.21
C ILE A 235 -0.72 -15.56 -12.70
N VAL A 236 0.31 -14.85 -12.24
CA VAL A 236 0.60 -13.47 -12.66
C VAL A 236 0.97 -13.41 -14.14
N GLU A 237 1.72 -14.40 -14.64
CA GLU A 237 2.08 -14.51 -16.05
C GLU A 237 0.89 -14.97 -16.90
N GLU A 238 0.22 -16.07 -16.51
CA GLU A 238 -0.90 -16.67 -17.24
C GLU A 238 -2.06 -15.70 -17.46
N THR A 239 -2.33 -14.84 -16.47
CA THR A 239 -3.40 -13.85 -16.54
C THR A 239 -2.95 -12.49 -17.04
N SER A 240 -1.64 -12.30 -17.32
CA SER A 240 -1.06 -10.98 -17.56
C SER A 240 -1.43 -9.97 -16.45
N SER A 241 -1.49 -10.45 -15.20
CA SER A 241 -1.90 -9.66 -14.01
C SER A 241 -3.32 -9.09 -14.05
N MET A 242 -4.22 -9.69 -14.83
CA MET A 242 -5.63 -9.29 -14.90
C MET A 242 -6.48 -10.17 -13.99
N PHE A 243 -6.28 -10.03 -12.68
CA PHE A 243 -7.09 -10.74 -11.68
C PHE A 243 -7.36 -9.90 -10.43
N THR A 244 -8.23 -10.40 -9.57
CA THR A 244 -8.43 -9.92 -8.20
C THR A 244 -8.39 -11.07 -7.20
N GLY A 245 -8.08 -10.77 -5.94
CA GLY A 245 -7.95 -11.75 -4.85
C GLY A 245 -6.60 -11.70 -4.15
N VAL A 246 -6.38 -12.63 -3.23
CA VAL A 246 -5.09 -12.78 -2.55
C VAL A 246 -4.14 -13.55 -3.46
N LEU A 247 -3.09 -12.89 -3.92
CA LEU A 247 -2.04 -13.51 -4.73
C LEU A 247 -1.11 -14.36 -3.85
N TYR A 248 -0.61 -13.80 -2.75
CA TYR A 248 0.38 -14.51 -1.94
C TYR A 248 0.24 -14.14 -0.48
N LYS A 249 0.39 -15.13 0.40
CA LYS A 249 0.42 -14.95 1.85
C LYS A 249 1.41 -15.93 2.48
N ASN A 250 2.31 -15.41 3.29
CA ASN A 250 3.25 -16.20 4.06
C ASN A 250 3.54 -15.51 5.40
N GLU A 251 3.42 -16.25 6.50
CA GLU A 251 3.73 -15.74 7.82
C GLU A 251 5.25 -15.79 8.05
N ARG A 252 5.85 -14.64 8.34
CA ARG A 252 7.27 -14.56 8.72
C ARG A 252 7.47 -13.41 9.69
N LYS A 253 8.53 -13.49 10.50
CA LYS A 253 8.84 -12.44 11.48
C LYS A 253 8.85 -11.06 10.84
N THR A 254 8.19 -10.12 11.49
CA THR A 254 8.25 -8.70 11.17
C THR A 254 9.63 -8.14 11.53
N LEU A 255 9.95 -6.94 11.04
CA LEU A 255 11.19 -6.26 11.46
C LEU A 255 11.22 -6.08 12.98
N THR A 256 10.12 -5.64 13.58
CA THR A 256 10.00 -5.40 15.02
C THR A 256 10.27 -6.68 15.83
N GLU A 257 9.75 -7.83 15.40
CA GLU A 257 9.99 -9.12 16.06
C GLU A 257 11.42 -9.67 15.86
N SER A 258 12.12 -9.18 14.83
CA SER A 258 13.48 -9.60 14.50
C SER A 258 14.55 -8.75 15.20
N LEU A 259 14.17 -7.59 15.74
CA LEU A 259 15.11 -6.69 16.42
C LEU A 259 15.49 -7.21 17.82
N PRO A 260 16.73 -6.99 18.26
CA PRO A 260 17.13 -7.32 19.63
C PRO A 260 16.25 -6.61 20.66
N LYS A 261 16.03 -7.26 21.81
CA LYS A 261 15.37 -6.59 22.95
C LYS A 261 16.14 -5.30 23.31
N GLY A 262 15.43 -4.19 23.44
CA GLY A 262 16.02 -2.89 23.75
C GLY A 262 16.60 -2.12 22.54
N ALA A 263 16.35 -2.55 21.30
CA ALA A 263 16.79 -1.87 20.08
C ALA A 263 16.07 -0.52 19.79
N GLY A 264 15.30 0.02 20.73
CA GLY A 264 14.60 1.30 20.57
C GLY A 264 13.35 1.24 19.68
N THR A 265 12.78 0.07 19.44
CA THR A 265 11.36 0.00 19.06
C THR A 265 10.52 0.41 20.27
N ASP A 266 9.46 1.17 20.05
CA ASP A 266 8.56 1.66 21.12
C ASP A 266 9.14 2.77 22.03
N MET A 267 10.19 3.48 21.59
CA MET A 267 10.77 4.61 22.36
C MET A 267 9.77 5.73 22.64
N LEU A 268 8.74 5.91 21.82
CA LEU A 268 7.74 6.95 22.02
C LEU A 268 6.66 6.58 23.05
N ARG A 269 6.47 5.28 23.35
CA ARG A 269 5.40 4.81 24.24
C ARG A 269 5.90 4.49 25.65
N GLU A 270 7.09 3.89 25.77
CA GLU A 270 7.59 3.40 27.08
C GLU A 270 9.01 3.90 27.44
N GLY A 271 9.75 4.53 26.52
CA GLY A 271 11.20 4.74 26.70
C GLY A 271 11.62 6.15 27.14
N GLN A 272 11.82 6.40 28.45
CA GLN A 272 12.84 7.38 28.87
C GLN A 272 14.21 6.68 28.84
N PHE A 273 14.92 6.75 27.71
CA PHE A 273 16.32 6.33 27.68
C PHE A 273 17.16 7.28 28.55
N LYS A 274 17.69 6.79 29.67
CA LYS A 274 18.64 7.51 30.51
C LYS A 274 19.98 6.79 30.52
N LEU A 275 20.98 7.42 29.90
CA LEU A 275 22.35 6.95 29.96
C LEU A 275 22.91 7.22 31.36
N ASN A 276 23.07 6.19 32.18
CA ASN A 276 23.71 6.31 33.49
C ASN A 276 25.23 6.09 33.39
N GLU A 277 25.98 6.55 34.39
CA GLU A 277 27.45 6.45 34.40
C GLU A 277 27.93 4.99 34.29
N ARG A 278 27.24 4.02 34.91
CA ARG A 278 27.61 2.60 34.77
C ARG A 278 27.52 2.11 33.32
N MET A 279 26.47 2.50 32.59
CA MET A 279 26.31 2.15 31.17
C MET A 279 27.37 2.85 30.31
N LYS A 280 27.68 4.11 30.63
CA LYS A 280 28.72 4.89 29.96
C LYS A 280 30.11 4.27 30.16
N ASP A 281 30.44 3.88 31.39
CA ASP A 281 31.70 3.21 31.71
C ASP A 281 31.81 1.86 31.00
N GLN A 282 30.73 1.06 30.97
CA GLN A 282 30.68 -0.20 30.22
C GLN A 282 30.82 -0.02 28.69
N LEU A 283 30.33 1.09 28.14
CA LEU A 283 30.51 1.40 26.73
C LEU A 283 31.96 1.81 26.44
N ILE A 284 32.54 2.66 27.29
CA ILE A 284 33.93 3.12 27.17
C ILE A 284 34.90 1.94 27.32
N SER A 285 34.66 1.03 28.27
CA SER A 285 35.53 -0.12 28.53
C SER A 285 35.56 -1.16 27.40
N ARG A 286 34.73 -1.04 26.36
CA ARG A 286 34.80 -1.89 25.16
C ARG A 286 35.82 -1.39 24.14
N PHE A 287 36.33 -0.17 24.32
CA PHE A 287 37.27 0.50 23.42
C PHE A 287 38.63 0.78 24.08
N ILE A 288 38.83 0.32 25.32
CA ILE A 288 40.09 0.36 26.08
C ILE A 288 40.49 -1.09 26.36
#